data_AF-A0A7J5NTP6-F1
#
_entry.id   AF-A0A7J5NTP6-F1
#
_cell.length_a   1.000
_cell.length_b   1.000
_cell.length_c   1.000
_cell.angle_alpha   90.00
_cell.angle_beta   90.00
_cell.angle_gamma   90.00
#
_symmetry.space_group_name_H-M   'P 1'
#
loop_
_entity.id
_entity.type
_entity.pdbx_description
1 polymer ?
#
loop_
_entity_poly.entity_id
_entity_poly.type
_entity_poly.pdbx_seq_one_letter_code
_entity_poly.pdbx_strand_id
1 'polypeptide(L)'
;MTYKYNPFWQQRIRETVRHALNVHPRLTALRVDLRFPDVPAATDAAVISRFINALKARIDAYQKRKHREGKRVHPTTLHYVWAREFG
;
A
#
# COMPACT_ATOMS: atom_id res chain seq x y z
N MET A 1 7.50 5.83 28.27
CA MET A 1 6.98 6.75 27.22
C MET A 1 5.60 6.25 26.80
N THR A 2 4.55 7.04 27.02
CA THR A 2 3.19 6.66 26.61
C THR A 2 2.97 7.12 25.17
N TYR A 3 2.99 6.18 24.22
CA TYR A 3 2.70 6.51 22.82
C TYR A 3 1.23 6.91 22.68
N LYS A 4 0.98 8.16 22.31
CA LYS A 4 -0.37 8.65 21.98
C LYS A 4 -0.62 8.38 20.50
N TYR A 5 -1.42 7.36 20.19
CA TYR A 5 -1.84 7.09 18.83
C TYR A 5 -2.77 8.19 18.33
N ASN A 6 -2.63 8.56 17.06
CA ASN A 6 -3.55 9.50 16.43
C ASN A 6 -4.86 8.77 16.06
N PRO A 7 -6.02 9.14 16.65
CA PRO A 7 -7.29 8.44 16.43
C PRO A 7 -7.76 8.49 14.97
N PHE A 8 -7.43 9.55 14.24
CA PHE A 8 -7.73 9.66 12.81
C PHE A 8 -7.06 8.54 12.01
N TRP A 9 -5.76 8.32 12.20
CA TRP A 9 -5.03 7.27 11.49
C TRP A 9 -5.48 5.87 11.90
N GLN A 10 -5.79 5.65 13.18
CA GLN A 10 -6.37 4.38 13.64
C GLN A 10 -7.70 4.07 12.94
N GLN A 11 -8.57 5.07 12.81
CA GLN A 11 -9.84 4.91 12.09
C GLN A 11 -9.61 4.55 10.62
N ARG A 12 -8.74 5.28 9.92
CA ARG A 12 -8.44 5.04 8.50
C ARG A 12 -7.88 3.63 8.25
N ILE A 13 -6.93 3.20 9.07
CA ILE A 13 -6.37 1.83 8.99
C ILE A 13 -7.48 0.79 9.19
N ARG A 14 -8.31 0.96 10.22
CA ARG A 14 -9.41 0.03 10.54
C ARG A 14 -10.42 -0.08 9.40
N GLU A 15 -10.83 1.04 8.81
CA GLU A 15 -11.75 1.07 7.68
C GLU A 15 -11.16 0.36 6.46
N THR A 16 -9.90 0.64 6.10
CA THR A 16 -9.25 -0.03 4.98
C THR A 16 -9.12 -1.53 5.17
N VAL A 17 -8.78 -2.00 6.37
CA VAL A 17 -8.72 -3.44 6.67
C VAL A 17 -10.10 -4.08 6.54
N ARG A 18 -11.16 -3.43 7.05
CA ARG A 18 -12.54 -3.92 6.91
C ARG A 18 -12.98 -4.00 5.45
N HIS A 19 -12.69 -2.98 4.65
CA HIS A 19 -13.00 -3.01 3.22
C HIS A 19 -12.24 -4.14 2.50
N ALA A 20 -10.96 -4.33 2.83
CA ALA A 20 -10.18 -5.42 2.27
C ALA A 20 -10.76 -6.81 2.63
N LEU A 21 -11.19 -6.99 3.88
CA LEU A 21 -11.82 -8.23 4.36
C LEU A 21 -13.16 -8.54 3.67
N ASN A 22 -13.92 -7.50 3.29
CA ASN A 22 -15.17 -7.68 2.53
C ASN A 22 -14.92 -8.21 1.11
N VAL A 23 -13.73 -7.96 0.53
CA VAL A 23 -13.37 -8.45 -0.81
C VAL A 23 -12.63 -9.78 -0.73
N HIS A 24 -11.70 -9.92 0.22
CA HIS A 24 -10.83 -11.08 0.37
C HIS A 24 -10.86 -11.57 1.83
N PRO A 25 -11.38 -12.78 2.12
CA PRO A 25 -11.52 -13.28 3.50
C PRO A 25 -10.16 -13.58 4.17
N ARG A 26 -9.08 -13.67 3.39
CA ARG A 26 -7.70 -13.83 3.87
C ARG A 26 -6.84 -12.72 3.29
N LEU A 27 -6.16 -12.00 4.16
CA LEU A 27 -5.33 -10.86 3.78
C LEU A 27 -3.86 -11.10 4.10
N THR A 28 -2.99 -10.57 3.23
CA THR A 28 -1.57 -10.36 3.52
C THR A 28 -1.34 -8.86 3.66
N ALA A 29 -0.85 -8.43 4.82
CA ALA A 29 -0.52 -7.03 5.06
C ALA A 29 0.99 -6.80 4.87
N LEU A 30 1.34 -5.74 4.15
CA LEU A 30 2.73 -5.31 3.94
C LEU A 30 2.87 -3.86 4.40
N ARG A 31 3.86 -3.60 5.25
CA ARG A 31 4.28 -2.24 5.63
C ARG A 31 5.53 -1.88 4.85
N VAL A 32 5.54 -0.69 4.25
CA VAL A 32 6.69 -0.14 3.55
C VAL A 32 6.96 1.26 4.09
N ASP A 33 8.15 1.46 4.66
CA ASP A 33 8.62 2.75 5.14
C ASP A 33 9.51 3.38 4.06
N LEU A 34 9.08 4.51 3.49
CA LEU A 34 9.79 5.23 2.44
C LEU A 34 10.49 6.46 3.05
N ARG A 35 11.79 6.57 2.83
CA ARG A 35 12.58 7.73 3.28
C ARG A 35 12.93 8.61 2.08
N PHE A 36 12.70 9.91 2.22
CA PHE A 36 13.17 10.87 1.22
C PHE A 36 14.70 11.03 1.32
N PRO A 37 15.38 11.24 0.18
CA PRO A 37 16.79 11.60 0.21
C PRO A 37 16.96 12.97 0.89
N ASP A 38 18.06 13.12 1.61
CA ASP A 38 18.45 14.37 2.28
C ASP A 38 19.00 15.37 1.25
N VAL A 39 18.13 15.84 0.36
CA VAL A 39 18.45 16.81 -0.68
C VAL A 39 17.42 17.94 -0.72
N PRO A 40 17.81 19.18 -1.06
CA PRO A 40 16.94 20.36 -0.98
C PRO A 40 15.68 20.35 -1.90
N ALA A 41 15.47 19.29 -2.70
CA ALA A 41 14.49 19.25 -3.78
C ALA A 41 13.38 18.19 -3.60
N ALA A 42 13.16 17.63 -2.42
CA ALA A 42 12.17 16.56 -2.23
C ALA A 42 10.76 17.08 -1.84
N THR A 43 10.20 18.02 -2.60
CA THR A 43 8.80 18.51 -2.47
C THR A 43 7.88 17.94 -3.55
N ASP A 44 8.19 16.78 -4.10
CA ASP A 44 7.29 16.13 -5.04
C ASP A 44 6.12 15.46 -4.32
N ALA A 45 4.96 16.13 -4.36
CA ALA A 45 3.72 15.66 -3.76
C ALA A 45 3.15 14.38 -4.40
N ALA A 46 3.59 14.01 -5.61
CA ALA A 46 3.07 12.87 -6.36
C ALA A 46 3.86 11.56 -6.13
N VAL A 47 4.90 11.58 -5.27
CA VAL A 47 5.79 10.42 -5.05
C VAL A 47 5.05 9.17 -4.60
N ILE A 48 4.13 9.30 -3.63
CA ILE A 48 3.35 8.16 -3.16
C ILE A 48 2.42 7.64 -4.24
N SER A 49 1.78 8.53 -5.02
CA SER A 49 0.94 8.13 -6.15
C SER A 49 1.73 7.32 -7.19
N ARG A 50 2.94 7.75 -7.55
CA ARG A 50 3.82 7.00 -8.46
C ARG A 50 4.23 5.66 -7.88
N PHE A 51 4.59 5.62 -6.59
CA PHE A 51 4.93 4.38 -5.90
C PHE A 51 3.78 3.37 -5.96
N ILE A 52 2.56 3.78 -5.61
CA ILE A 52 1.38 2.92 -5.62
C ILE A 52 1.01 2.49 -7.05
N ASN A 53 1.11 3.38 -8.03
CA ASN A 53 0.85 3.03 -9.43
C ASN A 53 1.86 2.00 -9.96
N ALA A 54 3.15 2.17 -9.64
CA ALA A 54 4.17 1.19 -9.97
C ALA A 54 3.93 -0.16 -9.27
N LEU A 55 3.48 -0.15 -8.01
CA LEU A 55 3.12 -1.37 -7.29
C LEU A 55 1.94 -2.10 -7.94
N LYS A 56 0.86 -1.40 -8.29
CA LYS A 56 -0.29 -1.96 -9.04
C LYS A 56 0.17 -2.60 -10.35
N ALA A 57 0.96 -1.88 -11.14
CA ALA A 57 1.48 -2.38 -12.42
C ALA A 57 2.34 -3.65 -12.25
N ARG A 58 3.15 -3.74 -11.19
CA ARG A 58 3.95 -4.94 -10.88
C ARG A 58 3.08 -6.13 -10.49
N ILE A 59 2.03 -5.92 -9.70
CA ILE A 59 1.06 -6.96 -9.35
C ILE A 59 0.38 -7.50 -10.62
N ASP A 60 -0.10 -6.61 -11.48
CA ASP A 60 -0.76 -6.98 -12.73
C ASP A 60 0.18 -7.76 -13.66
N ALA A 61 1.41 -7.28 -13.83
CA ALA A 61 2.43 -7.95 -14.63
C ALA A 61 2.76 -9.34 -14.07
N TYR A 62 2.88 -9.46 -12.74
CA TYR A 62 3.11 -10.75 -12.07
C TYR A 62 1.96 -11.72 -12.33
N GLN A 63 0.71 -11.29 -12.16
CA GLN A 63 -0.47 -12.10 -12.40
C GLN A 63 -0.54 -12.56 -13.86
N LYS A 64 -0.34 -11.65 -14.82
CA LYS A 64 -0.29 -11.96 -16.26
C LYS A 64 0.79 -12.99 -16.58
N ARG A 65 1.99 -12.84 -16.00
CA ARG A 65 3.09 -13.80 -16.18
C ARG A 65 2.71 -15.18 -15.64
N LYS A 66 2.13 -15.27 -14.43
CA LYS A 66 1.70 -16.54 -13.84
C LYS A 66 0.58 -17.22 -14.62
N HIS A 67 -0.35 -16.44 -15.17
CA HIS A 67 -1.37 -16.97 -16.06
C HIS A 67 -0.75 -17.56 -17.35
N ARG A 68 0.24 -16.89 -17.95
CA ARG A 68 0.97 -17.41 -19.13
C ARG A 68 1.77 -18.69 -18.83
N GLU A 69 2.27 -18.83 -17.60
CA GLU A 69 2.91 -20.06 -17.12
C GLU A 69 1.91 -21.22 -16.88
N GLY A 70 0.62 -21.05 -17.15
CA GLY A 70 -0.42 -22.05 -16.88
C GLY A 70 -0.73 -22.24 -15.40
N LYS A 71 -0.26 -21.35 -14.52
CA LYS A 71 -0.50 -21.42 -13.07
C LYS A 71 -1.83 -20.79 -12.72
N ARG A 72 -2.51 -21.36 -11.72
CA ARG A 72 -3.72 -20.75 -11.15
C ARG A 72 -3.38 -19.39 -10.54
N VAL A 73 -4.09 -18.35 -10.96
CA VAL A 73 -3.96 -16.99 -10.43
C VAL A 73 -5.30 -16.58 -9.81
N HIS A 74 -5.25 -16.10 -8.58
CA HIS A 74 -6.39 -15.47 -7.93
C HIS A 74 -6.30 -13.96 -8.13
N PRO A 75 -7.30 -13.32 -8.76
CA PRO A 75 -7.35 -11.87 -8.86
C PRO A 75 -7.33 -11.23 -7.47
N THR A 76 -6.44 -10.27 -7.26
CA THR A 76 -6.26 -9.59 -5.97
C THR A 76 -6.46 -8.09 -6.13
N THR A 77 -7.21 -7.50 -5.20
CA THR A 77 -7.44 -6.05 -5.14
C THR A 77 -6.52 -5.43 -4.08
N LEU A 78 -5.62 -4.54 -4.50
CA LEU A 78 -4.76 -3.81 -3.58
C LEU A 78 -5.55 -2.75 -2.81
N HIS A 79 -5.59 -2.90 -1.49
CA HIS A 79 -6.07 -1.88 -0.56
C HIS A 79 -4.86 -1.29 0.17
N TYR A 80 -4.80 0.03 0.31
CA TYR A 80 -3.66 0.69 0.94
C TYR A 80 -4.08 1.93 1.73
N VAL A 81 -3.30 2.24 2.75
CA VAL A 81 -3.27 3.52 3.45
C VAL A 81 -1.84 4.03 3.44
N TRP A 82 -1.67 5.34 3.47
CA TRP A 82 -0.35 5.95 3.56
C TRP A 82 -0.43 7.20 4.42
N ALA A 83 0.70 7.54 5.03
CA ALA A 83 0.91 8.79 5.74
C ALA A 83 2.27 9.34 5.36
N ARG A 84 2.42 10.66 5.46
CA ARG A 84 3.72 11.33 5.41
C ARG A 84 3.97 11.94 6.77
N GLU A 85 5.11 11.62 7.35
CA GLU A 85 5.58 12.25 8.57
C GLU A 85 6.34 13.54 8.20
N PHE A 86 6.12 14.58 8.98
CA PHE A 86 6.88 15.82 8.95
C PHE A 86 7.63 15.89 10.28
N GLY A 87 8.94 16.07 10.22
CA GLY A 87 9.80 16.26 11.39
C GLY A 87 9.95 17.73 11.74
#